data_AF-A0A3N1V9H8-F1
#
_entry.id   AF-A0A3N1V9H8-F1
#
_cell.length_a   1.000
_cell.length_b   1.000
_cell.length_c   1.000
_cell.angle_alpha   90.00
_cell.angle_beta   90.00
_cell.angle_gamma   90.00
#
_symmetry.space_group_name_H-M   'P 1'
#
loop_
_entity.id
_entity.type
_entity.pdbx_description
1 polymer ?
#
loop_
_entity_poly.entity_id
_entity_poly.type
_entity_poly.pdbx_seq_one_letter_code
_entity_poly.pdbx_strand_id
1 'polypeptide(L)'
;MDVSAFYALFSATCFTLVGLWWNVVQSHAAWMSDPALRRVVGGIYLSFLLPALMGLFAQIGGTEQPQIWRAAFVALSLVGCACTLRLLARSRGDRFVTRQQAGAALLYVLIAVVGARPELAGHIGLRPIQAEALLLIGLIVLGHALVWRFMAGEGRAESAD
;
A
#
# COMPACT_ATOMS: atom_id res chain seq x y z
N MET A 1 -9.09 -19.14 -9.86
CA MET A 1 -9.77 -18.51 -8.70
C MET A 1 -10.61 -17.38 -9.23
N ASP A 2 -11.85 -17.20 -8.76
CA ASP A 2 -12.65 -16.04 -9.14
C ASP A 2 -12.01 -14.75 -8.57
N VAL A 3 -12.09 -13.66 -9.32
CA VAL A 3 -11.48 -12.37 -8.95
C VAL A 3 -12.09 -11.84 -7.65
N SER A 4 -13.38 -12.08 -7.44
CA SER A 4 -14.08 -11.74 -6.19
C SER A 4 -13.50 -12.48 -4.99
N ALA A 5 -13.22 -13.78 -5.13
CA ALA A 5 -12.61 -14.61 -4.08
C ALA A 5 -11.17 -14.15 -3.78
N PHE A 6 -10.41 -13.75 -4.80
CA PHE A 6 -9.08 -13.15 -4.62
C PHE A 6 -9.18 -11.87 -3.77
N TYR A 7 -10.05 -10.92 -4.13
CA TYR A 7 -10.15 -9.64 -3.41
C TYR A 7 -10.69 -9.79 -1.99
N ALA A 8 -11.58 -10.77 -1.75
CA ALA A 8 -12.05 -11.12 -0.42
C ALA A 8 -10.90 -11.61 0.47
N LEU A 9 -10.14 -12.62 0.00
CA LEU A 9 -9.00 -13.16 0.73
C LEU A 9 -7.91 -12.10 0.91
N PHE A 10 -7.58 -11.38 -0.17
CA PHE A 10 -6.57 -10.33 -0.17
C PHE A 10 -6.90 -9.24 0.84
N SER A 11 -8.13 -8.73 0.84
CA SER A 11 -8.58 -7.71 1.78
C SER A 11 -8.51 -8.21 3.22
N ALA A 12 -9.02 -9.42 3.49
CA ALA A 12 -8.95 -10.05 4.80
C ALA A 12 -7.50 -10.17 5.30
N THR A 13 -6.59 -10.68 4.47
CA THR A 13 -5.15 -10.79 4.80
C THR A 13 -4.54 -9.42 5.08
N CYS A 14 -4.83 -8.40 4.27
CA CYS A 14 -4.30 -7.05 4.49
C CYS A 14 -4.82 -6.44 5.81
N PHE A 15 -6.10 -6.60 6.14
CA PHE A 15 -6.63 -6.17 7.44
C PHE A 15 -6.02 -6.93 8.61
N THR A 16 -5.76 -8.22 8.46
CA THR A 16 -5.01 -8.99 9.46
C THR A 16 -3.61 -8.41 9.66
N LEU A 17 -2.88 -8.11 8.59
CA LEU A 17 -1.56 -7.48 8.67
C LEU A 17 -1.61 -6.10 9.34
N VAL A 18 -2.64 -5.28 9.05
CA VAL A 18 -2.89 -4.02 9.75
C VAL A 18 -3.07 -4.25 11.25
N GLY A 19 -3.88 -5.23 11.64
CA GLY A 19 -4.13 -5.57 13.04
C GLY A 19 -2.86 -6.08 13.75
N LEU A 20 -2.09 -6.95 13.10
CA LEU A 20 -0.81 -7.44 13.62
C LEU A 20 0.20 -6.31 13.79
N TRP A 21 0.30 -5.43 12.79
CA TRP A 21 1.17 -4.25 12.88
C TRP A 21 0.77 -3.34 14.03
N TRP A 22 -0.52 -3.08 14.21
CA TRP A 22 -1.02 -2.28 15.32
C TRP A 22 -0.67 -2.89 16.69
N ASN A 23 -0.72 -4.21 16.83
CA ASN A 23 -0.29 -4.90 18.04
C ASN A 23 1.21 -4.67 18.34
N VAL A 24 2.07 -4.75 17.31
CA VAL A 24 3.51 -4.47 17.43
C VAL A 24 3.78 -3.01 17.80
N VAL A 25 3.02 -2.06 17.25
CA VAL A 25 3.15 -0.64 17.57
C VAL A 25 2.73 -0.35 19.02
N GLN A 26 1.64 -0.97 19.48
CA GLN A 26 1.19 -0.81 20.87
C GLN A 26 2.22 -1.32 21.89
N SER A 27 2.92 -2.42 21.59
CA SER A 27 4.00 -2.91 22.46
C SER A 27 5.25 -2.01 22.46
N HIS A 28 5.33 -1.05 21.56
CA HIS A 28 6.44 -0.11 21.44
C HIS A 28 5.96 1.35 21.40
N ALA A 29 5.18 1.76 22.42
CA ALA A 29 4.57 3.09 22.50
C ALA A 29 5.57 4.25 22.33
N ALA A 30 6.85 4.06 22.69
CA ALA A 30 7.91 5.05 22.48
C ALA A 30 8.08 5.47 21.00
N TRP A 31 7.77 4.60 20.03
CA TRP A 31 7.82 4.95 18.60
C TRP A 31 6.79 6.02 18.21
N MET A 32 5.68 6.12 18.94
CA MET A 32 4.65 7.13 18.69
C MET A 32 5.01 8.51 19.27
N SER A 33 5.93 8.54 20.23
CA SER A 33 6.43 9.77 20.85
C SER A 33 7.44 10.49 19.95
N ASP A 34 8.26 9.75 19.20
CA ASP A 34 9.18 10.33 18.22
C ASP A 34 8.47 10.66 16.89
N PRO A 35 8.42 11.93 16.46
CA PRO A 35 7.81 12.33 15.19
C PRO A 35 8.43 11.69 13.94
N ALA A 36 9.69 11.26 13.97
CA ALA A 36 10.33 10.55 12.87
C ALA A 36 9.82 9.10 12.77
N LEU A 37 9.90 8.35 13.87
CA LEU A 37 9.42 6.97 13.93
C LEU A 37 7.90 6.87 13.71
N ARG A 38 7.11 7.77 14.28
CA ARG A 38 5.64 7.82 14.08
C ARG A 38 5.25 7.89 12.61
N ARG A 39 6.03 8.61 11.78
CA ARG A 39 5.78 8.70 10.33
C ARG A 39 6.08 7.40 9.61
N VAL A 40 7.17 6.71 9.97
CA VAL A 40 7.52 5.41 9.38
C VAL A 40 6.47 4.37 9.76
N VAL A 41 6.08 4.34 11.03
CA VAL A 41 5.03 3.46 11.55
C VAL A 41 3.69 3.69 10.86
N GLY A 42 3.30 4.96 10.68
CA GLY A 42 2.10 5.34 9.95
C GLY A 42 2.16 4.98 8.46
N GLY A 43 3.35 5.09 7.85
CA GLY A 43 3.57 4.68 6.45
C GLY A 43 3.39 3.17 6.25
N ILE A 44 3.93 2.35 7.16
CA ILE A 44 3.73 0.90 7.16
C ILE A 44 2.24 0.56 7.34
N TYR A 45 1.58 1.19 8.31
CA TYR A 45 0.15 0.99 8.54
C TYR A 45 -0.67 1.28 7.27
N LEU A 46 -0.38 2.39 6.59
CA LEU A 46 -1.06 2.79 5.36
C LEU A 46 -0.77 1.84 4.19
N SER A 47 0.42 1.25 4.14
CA SER A 47 0.82 0.29 3.10
C SER A 47 0.00 -1.01 3.10
N PHE A 48 -0.62 -1.36 4.22
CA PHE A 48 -1.54 -2.49 4.33
C PHE A 48 -3.01 -2.06 4.31
N LEU A 49 -3.34 -0.93 4.94
CA LEU A 49 -4.71 -0.43 5.00
C LEU A 49 -5.27 -0.04 3.63
N LEU A 50 -4.50 0.69 2.82
CA LEU A 50 -4.98 1.14 1.50
C LEU A 50 -5.29 -0.06 0.58
N PRO A 51 -4.39 -1.06 0.42
CA PRO A 51 -4.74 -2.27 -0.33
C PRO A 51 -5.93 -3.04 0.25
N ALA A 52 -6.08 -3.10 1.57
CA ALA A 52 -7.22 -3.76 2.21
C ALA A 52 -8.55 -3.11 1.80
N LEU A 53 -8.61 -1.77 1.84
CA LEU A 53 -9.78 -0.99 1.45
C LEU A 53 -10.07 -1.12 -0.05
N MET A 54 -9.04 -1.04 -0.89
CA MET A 54 -9.16 -1.27 -2.33
C MET A 54 -9.77 -2.66 -2.58
N GLY A 55 -9.29 -3.69 -1.89
CA GLY A 55 -9.88 -5.03 -1.99
C GLY A 55 -11.34 -5.13 -1.55
N LEU A 56 -11.79 -4.37 -0.55
CA LEU A 56 -13.22 -4.29 -0.20
C LEU A 56 -14.03 -3.59 -1.29
N PHE A 57 -13.55 -2.46 -1.80
CA PHE A 57 -14.27 -1.73 -2.85
C PHE A 57 -14.39 -2.55 -4.14
N ALA A 58 -13.38 -3.35 -4.49
CA ALA A 58 -13.46 -4.29 -5.59
C ALA A 58 -14.59 -5.32 -5.43
N GLN A 59 -14.85 -5.77 -4.21
CA GLN A 59 -15.97 -6.69 -3.91
C GLN A 59 -17.33 -5.98 -4.02
N ILE A 60 -17.43 -4.72 -3.60
CA ILE A 60 -18.68 -3.95 -3.66
C ILE A 60 -19.04 -3.57 -5.11
N GLY A 61 -18.05 -3.11 -5.89
CA GLY A 61 -18.29 -2.68 -7.27
C GLY A 61 -18.52 -3.85 -8.24
N GLY A 62 -17.87 -4.99 -8.01
CA GLY A 62 -18.03 -6.20 -8.81
C GLY A 62 -17.95 -5.98 -10.33
N THR A 63 -18.65 -6.83 -11.09
CA THR A 63 -18.83 -6.68 -12.55
C THR A 63 -20.04 -5.82 -12.92
N GLU A 64 -21.04 -5.72 -12.04
CA GLU A 64 -22.29 -5.01 -12.27
C GLU A 64 -22.12 -3.48 -12.22
N GLN A 65 -21.26 -2.96 -11.33
CA GLN A 65 -21.02 -1.52 -11.18
C GLN A 65 -19.53 -1.19 -11.09
N PRO A 66 -18.78 -1.33 -12.21
CA PRO A 66 -17.32 -1.14 -12.19
C PRO A 66 -16.87 0.27 -11.80
N GLN A 67 -17.76 1.27 -11.92
CA GLN A 67 -17.47 2.67 -11.57
C GLN A 67 -17.14 2.85 -10.09
N ILE A 68 -17.77 2.06 -9.20
CA ILE A 68 -17.58 2.18 -7.74
C ILE A 68 -16.15 1.84 -7.37
N TRP A 69 -15.67 0.66 -7.77
CA TRP A 69 -14.30 0.25 -7.43
C TRP A 69 -13.27 1.10 -8.16
N ARG A 70 -13.53 1.51 -9.40
CA ARG A 70 -12.61 2.39 -10.16
C ARG A 70 -12.42 3.74 -9.47
N ALA A 71 -13.51 4.40 -9.10
CA ALA A 71 -13.46 5.68 -8.39
C ALA A 71 -12.73 5.54 -7.05
N ALA A 72 -13.01 4.47 -6.30
CA ALA A 72 -12.32 4.19 -5.05
C ALA A 72 -10.82 3.94 -5.24
N PHE A 73 -10.43 3.17 -6.25
CA PHE A 73 -9.01 2.88 -6.51
C PHE A 73 -8.24 4.12 -6.94
N VAL A 74 -8.83 4.97 -7.78
CA VAL A 74 -8.25 6.26 -8.13
C VAL A 74 -8.08 7.13 -6.89
N ALA A 75 -9.14 7.31 -6.10
CA ALA A 75 -9.10 8.15 -4.89
C ALA A 75 -8.07 7.63 -3.86
N LEU A 76 -8.10 6.33 -3.55
CA LEU A 76 -7.18 5.71 -2.59
C LEU A 76 -5.74 5.71 -3.10
N SER A 77 -5.52 5.57 -4.40
CA SER A 77 -4.18 5.68 -5.00
C SER A 77 -3.62 7.09 -4.93
N LEU A 78 -4.44 8.11 -5.14
CA LEU A 78 -4.02 9.51 -4.98
C LEU A 78 -3.63 9.79 -3.52
N VAL A 79 -4.42 9.30 -2.56
CA VAL A 79 -4.10 9.40 -1.13
C VAL A 79 -2.80 8.67 -0.80
N GLY A 80 -2.65 7.42 -1.26
CA GLY A 80 -1.44 6.63 -1.07
C GLY A 80 -0.20 7.31 -1.64
N CYS A 81 -0.29 7.77 -2.90
CA CYS A 81 0.79 8.50 -3.57
C CYS A 81 1.15 9.78 -2.81
N ALA A 82 0.17 10.60 -2.41
CA ALA A 82 0.43 11.83 -1.66
C ALA A 82 1.12 11.55 -0.32
N CYS A 83 0.70 10.50 0.40
CA CYS A 83 1.35 10.08 1.64
C CYS A 83 2.78 9.58 1.41
N THR A 84 3.01 8.75 0.39
CA THR A 84 4.34 8.25 0.04
C THR A 84 5.29 9.38 -0.39
N LEU A 85 4.82 10.32 -1.22
CA LEU A 85 5.61 11.48 -1.65
C LEU A 85 5.93 12.43 -0.49
N ARG A 86 4.98 12.65 0.43
CA ARG A 86 5.22 13.43 1.66
C ARG A 86 6.25 12.78 2.57
N LEU A 87 6.31 11.44 2.59
CA LEU A 87 7.33 10.69 3.33
C LEU A 87 8.69 10.80 2.66
N LEU A 88 8.73 10.69 1.32
CA LEU A 88 9.95 10.79 0.52
C LEU A 88 10.58 12.18 0.57
N ALA A 89 9.78 13.24 0.46
CA ALA A 89 10.27 14.62 0.52
C ALA A 89 10.95 14.97 1.87
N ARG A 90 10.71 14.16 2.91
CA ARG A 90 11.27 14.35 4.25
C ARG A 90 12.27 13.28 4.65
N SER A 91 12.49 12.25 3.84
CA SER A 91 13.56 11.28 4.07
C SER A 91 14.85 11.81 3.44
N ARG A 92 15.93 11.87 4.22
CA ARG A 92 17.26 12.25 3.74
C ARG A 92 18.23 11.11 4.08
N GLY A 93 18.96 10.63 3.08
CA GLY A 93 20.16 9.80 3.30
C GLY A 93 20.12 8.37 2.76
N ASP A 94 18.96 7.71 2.71
CA ASP A 94 18.89 6.29 2.32
C ASP A 94 18.36 6.09 0.88
N ARG A 95 19.27 5.77 -0.04
CA ARG A 95 18.95 5.54 -1.46
C ARG A 95 17.98 4.37 -1.69
N PHE A 96 18.02 3.34 -0.84
CA PHE A 96 17.12 2.19 -0.99
C PHE A 96 15.72 2.56 -0.54
N VAL A 97 15.56 3.24 0.60
CA VAL A 97 14.25 3.73 1.06
C VAL A 97 13.65 4.69 0.03
N THR A 98 14.47 5.57 -0.54
CA THR A 98 14.05 6.43 -1.65
C THR A 98 13.58 5.63 -2.86
N ARG A 99 14.32 4.60 -3.29
CA ARG A 99 13.92 3.73 -4.42
C ARG A 99 12.65 2.92 -4.12
N GLN A 100 12.52 2.39 -2.91
CA GLN A 100 11.34 1.64 -2.48
C GLN A 100 10.10 2.53 -2.47
N GLN A 101 10.21 3.74 -1.90
CA GLN A 101 9.11 4.71 -1.88
C GLN A 101 8.78 5.23 -3.27
N ALA A 102 9.78 5.44 -4.13
CA ALA A 102 9.54 5.77 -5.54
C ALA A 102 8.81 4.64 -6.28
N GLY A 103 9.17 3.38 -6.01
CA GLY A 103 8.48 2.20 -6.53
C GLY A 103 7.02 2.15 -6.08
N ALA A 104 6.75 2.39 -4.79
CA ALA A 104 5.38 2.43 -4.26
C ALA A 104 4.56 3.59 -4.86
N ALA A 105 5.16 4.78 -4.98
CA ALA A 105 4.52 5.93 -5.63
C ALA A 105 4.20 5.63 -7.10
N LEU A 106 5.13 4.98 -7.83
CA LEU A 106 4.89 4.54 -9.20
C LEU A 106 3.73 3.54 -9.28
N LEU A 107 3.66 2.56 -8.38
CA LEU A 107 2.54 1.61 -8.34
C LEU A 107 1.20 2.31 -8.08
N TYR A 108 1.14 3.27 -7.15
CA TYR A 108 -0.08 4.06 -6.95
C TYR A 108 -0.47 4.87 -8.19
N VAL A 109 0.50 5.48 -8.88
CA VAL A 109 0.22 6.17 -10.15
C VAL A 109 -0.32 5.20 -11.20
N LEU A 110 0.26 4.01 -11.33
CA LEU A 110 -0.21 3.00 -12.26
C LEU A 110 -1.63 2.52 -11.92
N ILE A 111 -1.95 2.31 -10.65
CA ILE A 111 -3.31 1.93 -10.23
C ILE A 111 -4.29 3.05 -10.57
N ALA A 112 -3.97 4.32 -10.29
CA ALA A 112 -4.82 5.44 -10.65
C ALA A 112 -5.04 5.53 -12.18
N VAL A 113 -3.99 5.27 -12.97
CA VAL A 113 -4.07 5.26 -14.45
C VAL A 113 -4.96 4.13 -14.94
N VAL A 114 -4.82 2.90 -14.41
CA VAL A 114 -5.65 1.75 -14.79
C VAL A 114 -7.11 1.97 -14.39
N GLY A 115 -7.37 2.48 -13.19
CA GLY A 115 -8.72 2.79 -12.72
C GLY A 115 -9.39 3.89 -13.56
N ALA A 116 -8.65 4.93 -13.96
CA ALA A 116 -9.14 6.01 -14.81
C ALA A 116 -9.34 5.55 -16.27
N ARG A 117 -8.37 4.82 -16.83
CA ARG A 117 -8.33 4.34 -18.22
C ARG A 117 -8.16 2.82 -18.31
N PRO A 118 -9.23 2.05 -18.06
CA PRO A 118 -9.19 0.59 -18.06
C PRO A 118 -8.85 -0.03 -19.42
N GLU A 119 -9.10 0.70 -20.51
CA GLU A 119 -8.75 0.30 -21.88
C GLU A 119 -7.26 -0.05 -22.04
N LEU A 120 -6.39 0.59 -21.24
CA LEU A 120 -4.96 0.33 -21.24
C LEU A 120 -4.61 -1.11 -20.85
N ALA A 121 -5.39 -1.74 -19.96
CA ALA A 121 -5.22 -3.14 -19.61
C ALA A 121 -5.61 -4.07 -20.77
N GLY A 122 -6.53 -3.64 -21.64
CA GLY A 122 -6.95 -4.40 -22.81
C GLY A 122 -5.83 -4.59 -23.84
N HIS A 123 -4.93 -3.60 -23.99
CA HIS A 123 -3.79 -3.70 -24.92
C HIS A 123 -2.79 -4.79 -24.57
N ILE A 124 -2.73 -5.20 -23.31
CA ILE A 124 -1.88 -6.28 -22.80
C ILE A 124 -2.66 -7.59 -22.57
N GLY A 125 -3.91 -7.68 -23.04
CA GLY A 125 -4.76 -8.86 -22.94
C GLY A 125 -5.27 -9.16 -21.53
N LEU A 126 -5.19 -8.21 -20.59
CA LEU A 126 -5.65 -8.38 -19.21
C LEU A 126 -7.00 -7.71 -18.99
N ARG A 127 -7.82 -8.30 -18.12
CA ARG A 127 -8.98 -7.57 -17.59
C ARG A 127 -8.48 -6.45 -16.67
N PRO A 128 -9.10 -5.24 -16.67
CA PRO A 128 -8.67 -4.12 -15.84
C PRO A 128 -8.51 -4.48 -14.36
N ILE A 129 -9.49 -5.22 -13.84
CA ILE A 129 -9.52 -5.68 -12.45
C ILE A 129 -8.41 -6.69 -12.10
N GLN A 130 -7.92 -7.45 -13.09
CA GLN A 130 -6.78 -8.37 -12.93
C GLN A 130 -5.46 -7.60 -12.95
N ALA A 131 -5.33 -6.60 -13.82
CA ALA A 131 -4.16 -5.72 -13.84
C ALA A 131 -3.99 -5.01 -12.49
N GLU A 132 -5.07 -4.49 -11.91
CA GLU A 132 -5.02 -3.87 -10.59
C GLU A 132 -4.68 -4.86 -9.46
N ALA A 133 -5.17 -6.10 -9.55
CA ALA A 133 -4.81 -7.15 -8.58
C ALA A 133 -3.28 -7.37 -8.56
N LEU A 134 -2.64 -7.42 -9.73
CA LEU A 134 -1.18 -7.55 -9.83
C LEU A 134 -0.44 -6.35 -9.23
N LEU A 135 -0.93 -5.13 -9.47
CA LEU A 135 -0.35 -3.91 -8.89
C LEU A 135 -0.48 -3.88 -7.36
N LEU A 136 -1.62 -4.34 -6.83
CA LEU A 136 -1.84 -4.46 -5.39
C LEU A 136 -0.94 -5.50 -4.74
N ILE A 137 -0.69 -6.64 -5.40
CA ILE A 137 0.31 -7.61 -4.94
C ILE A 137 1.70 -6.95 -4.87
N GLY A 138 2.08 -6.18 -5.89
CA GLY A 138 3.32 -5.40 -5.88
C GLY A 138 3.41 -4.44 -4.69
N LEU A 139 2.33 -3.71 -4.38
CA LEU A 139 2.29 -2.83 -3.21
C LEU A 139 2.50 -3.60 -1.90
N ILE A 140 1.90 -4.78 -1.76
CA ILE A 140 2.08 -5.62 -0.55
C ILE A 140 3.50 -6.14 -0.42
N VAL A 141 4.15 -6.52 -1.53
CA VAL A 141 5.57 -6.91 -1.51
C VAL A 141 6.44 -5.74 -1.06
N LEU A 142 6.19 -4.54 -1.57
CA LEU A 142 6.91 -3.34 -1.14
C LEU A 142 6.64 -2.97 0.32
N GLY A 143 5.40 -3.17 0.81
CA GLY A 143 5.04 -3.00 2.22
C GLY A 143 5.77 -3.98 3.14
N HIS A 144 5.86 -5.26 2.75
CA HIS A 144 6.63 -6.26 3.49
C HIS A 144 8.12 -5.93 3.56
N ALA A 145 8.72 -5.49 2.45
CA ALA A 145 10.12 -5.06 2.43
C ALA A 145 10.36 -3.88 3.40
N LEU A 146 9.40 -2.96 3.50
CA LEU A 146 9.45 -1.84 4.44
C LEU A 146 9.37 -2.30 5.91
N VAL A 147 8.44 -3.21 6.23
CA VAL A 147 8.33 -3.80 7.58
C VAL A 147 9.58 -4.54 7.97
N TRP A 148 10.08 -5.41 7.09
CA TRP A 148 11.29 -6.20 7.35
C TRP A 148 12.46 -5.30 7.73
N ARG A 149 12.71 -4.25 6.94
CA ARG A 149 13.78 -3.29 7.22
C ARG A 149 13.60 -2.53 8.53
N PHE A 150 12.38 -2.10 8.83
CA PHE A 150 12.09 -1.43 10.09
C PHE A 150 12.36 -2.33 11.29
N MET A 151 11.98 -3.62 11.19
CA MET A 151 12.21 -4.62 12.22
C MET A 151 13.69 -5.03 12.34
N ALA A 152 14.43 -5.08 11.23
CA ALA A 152 15.86 -5.40 11.19
C ALA A 152 16.76 -4.28 11.74
N GLY A 153 16.20 -3.15 12.20
CA GLY A 153 16.96 -2.04 12.78
C GLY A 153 17.52 -1.05 11.77
N GLU A 154 17.52 -1.36 10.47
CA GLU A 154 18.01 -0.50 9.37
C GLU A 154 17.18 0.78 9.13
N GLY A 155 16.22 1.08 10.00
CA GLY A 155 15.40 2.29 10.01
C GLY A 155 15.19 2.91 11.40
N ARG A 156 15.85 2.36 12.44
CA ARG A 156 15.86 2.89 13.80
C ARG A 156 17.24 3.50 14.00
N ALA A 157 17.32 4.81 14.25
CA ALA A 157 18.59 5.42 14.61
C ALA A 157 19.19 4.62 15.78
N GLU A 158 20.45 4.20 15.66
CA GLU A 158 21.14 3.43 16.68
C GLU A 158 20.95 4.13 18.03
N SER A 159 20.38 3.41 19.00
CA SER A 159 20.49 3.80 20.39
C SER A 159 21.97 3.72 20.73
N ALA A 160 22.63 4.87 20.83
CA ALA A 160 23.94 4.97 21.42
C ALA A 160 23.81 4.52 22.88
N ASP A 161 24.31 3.32 23.17
CA ASP A 161 24.70 2.91 24.52
C ASP A 161 25.95 3.69 24.97
#